data_AF-A0A9W4NX28-F1
#
_entry.id   AF-A0A9W4NX28-F1
#
_cell.length_a   1.000
_cell.length_b   1.000
_cell.length_c   1.000
_cell.angle_alpha   90.00
_cell.angle_beta   90.00
_cell.angle_gamma   90.00
#
_symmetry.space_group_name_H-M   'P 1'
#
loop_
_entity.id
_entity.type
_entity.pdbx_description
1 polymer ?
#
loop_
_entity_poly.entity_id
_entity_poly.type
_entity_poly.pdbx_seq_one_letter_code
_entity_poly.pdbx_strand_id
1 'polypeptide(L)'
;MGETDDRPAYLTANNAKYSLGIHRGPLISKNADEGAGLAQVESAGGMSLETRKLKAKEKFQRHWKRFWCLHLFVTIIFLAIFLPVFFLVAIPAISQMVVNKSDLVLVSAAVLNPRPDMISLTLESAINLKLALPVRIDPINVDLFVRDAGASNAWANTTIDGKVIKGNTTLAVKDVETPISNQTTWVEYVHNVVNKKDTALSIKGTTMSYLGVLKSKVTMDKDVVSPVLDQFKGFTVSDMGLVAKGDDGTNLQGNATLPNHSLLTLDLGTIVLDVKSGNLTIGNATLKDVTIYPGNNTFPLTGVLDISKVIHNLGAVLASQASALKTGNLALDTITTSITWNGTLVPYYTKVMSGLTLTANLGVADLLKNSIHNLLSGNSSITDALHSVGGLSGLVGNLTDSQGASDTASAALAESSKLNDLKSKLKSNVAVRDMFKDHSVQKRDGIVDALAGMYMKL
;
A
#
# COMPACT_ATOMS: atom_id res chain seq x y z
N MET A 1 -32.41 -91.89 -32.51
CA MET A 1 -32.20 -92.24 -33.93
C MET A 1 -31.44 -91.08 -34.54
N GLY A 2 -30.13 -91.08 -34.70
CA GLY A 2 -29.20 -92.18 -34.85
C GLY A 2 -28.58 -92.05 -36.23
N GLU A 3 -27.37 -91.49 -36.32
CA GLU A 3 -26.37 -91.91 -37.31
C GLU A 3 -24.99 -91.34 -36.95
N THR A 4 -24.02 -92.23 -37.01
CA THR A 4 -22.62 -92.12 -36.63
C THR A 4 -21.82 -91.44 -37.74
N ASP A 5 -21.12 -90.34 -37.43
CA ASP A 5 -20.13 -89.72 -38.31
C ASP A 5 -18.73 -90.23 -37.94
N ASP A 6 -18.20 -91.11 -38.78
CA ASP A 6 -16.89 -91.74 -38.67
C ASP A 6 -15.86 -90.76 -39.27
N ARG A 7 -15.13 -90.02 -38.41
CA ARG A 7 -14.07 -89.08 -38.83
C ARG A 7 -12.70 -89.49 -38.30
N PRO A 8 -11.67 -89.64 -39.17
CA PRO A 8 -10.33 -90.05 -38.78
C PRO A 8 -9.60 -89.02 -37.90
N ALA A 9 -8.77 -89.53 -36.99
CA ALA A 9 -8.16 -88.86 -35.83
C ALA A 9 -7.21 -87.67 -36.09
N TYR A 10 -7.10 -87.14 -37.31
CA TYR A 10 -6.25 -85.98 -37.63
C TYR A 10 -7.00 -84.64 -37.58
N LEU A 11 -8.29 -84.64 -37.19
CA LEU A 11 -9.10 -83.42 -37.04
C LEU A 11 -9.36 -82.97 -35.59
N THR A 12 -8.72 -83.60 -34.60
CA THR A 12 -8.94 -83.29 -33.17
C THR A 12 -7.76 -82.55 -32.53
N ALA A 13 -7.17 -81.59 -33.23
CA ALA A 13 -6.14 -80.71 -32.66
C ALA A 13 -6.47 -79.24 -32.92
N ASN A 14 -6.79 -78.52 -31.84
CA ASN A 14 -7.13 -77.08 -31.81
C ASN A 14 -5.97 -76.13 -32.22
N ASN A 15 -4.91 -76.63 -32.85
CA ASN A 15 -3.73 -75.84 -33.26
C ASN A 15 -3.58 -75.71 -34.78
N ALA A 16 -4.56 -76.13 -35.58
CA ALA A 16 -4.50 -76.10 -37.04
C ALA A 16 -5.27 -74.93 -37.70
N LYS A 17 -5.42 -73.78 -37.02
CA LYS A 17 -6.19 -72.64 -37.58
C LYS A 17 -5.38 -71.50 -38.20
N TYR A 18 -4.05 -71.58 -38.27
CA TYR A 18 -3.22 -70.55 -38.94
C TYR A 18 -1.96 -71.10 -39.62
N SER A 19 -2.07 -72.18 -40.40
CA SER A 19 -0.99 -72.63 -41.28
C SER A 19 -1.38 -72.47 -42.76
N LEU A 20 -1.40 -71.22 -43.24
CA LEU A 20 -1.35 -70.93 -44.68
C LEU A 20 0.02 -70.34 -44.99
N GLY A 21 0.88 -71.15 -45.59
CA GLY A 21 2.27 -70.83 -45.86
C GLY A 21 3.05 -72.07 -46.28
N ILE A 22 2.61 -72.67 -47.37
CA ILE A 22 3.29 -73.73 -48.11
C ILE A 22 4.59 -73.09 -48.63
N HIS A 23 5.71 -73.44 -48.01
CA HIS A 23 7.12 -73.09 -48.29
C HIS A 23 7.82 -72.75 -46.98
N ARG A 24 7.98 -73.76 -46.12
CA ARG A 24 9.05 -73.77 -45.12
C ARG A 24 9.91 -74.99 -45.43
N GLY A 25 11.16 -74.74 -45.79
CA GLY A 25 12.20 -75.76 -45.91
C GLY A 25 12.40 -76.50 -44.58
N PRO A 26 13.16 -77.61 -44.59
CA PRO A 26 13.18 -78.55 -43.49
C PRO A 26 13.62 -77.89 -42.18
N LEU A 27 12.82 -78.10 -41.13
CA LEU A 27 13.15 -77.74 -39.76
C LEU A 27 14.27 -78.67 -39.29
N ILE A 28 15.48 -78.15 -39.15
CA ILE A 28 16.57 -78.86 -38.48
C ILE A 28 16.28 -78.82 -36.97
N SER A 29 16.12 -80.03 -36.41
CA SER A 29 15.94 -80.26 -34.99
C SER A 29 17.21 -80.03 -34.18
N LYS A 30 16.98 -79.70 -32.92
CA LYS A 30 17.91 -79.29 -31.86
C LYS A 30 18.99 -80.34 -31.56
N ASN A 31 20.23 -79.87 -31.40
CA ASN A 31 21.40 -80.50 -30.78
C ASN A 31 22.16 -81.58 -31.58
N ALA A 32 23.30 -81.21 -32.16
CA ALA A 32 24.61 -81.86 -31.91
C ALA A 32 25.70 -81.15 -32.73
N ASP A 33 26.90 -81.31 -32.21
CA ASP A 33 28.14 -80.56 -32.39
C ASP A 33 28.93 -80.99 -33.64
N GLU A 34 30.07 -80.34 -33.82
CA GLU A 34 31.25 -80.70 -34.62
C GLU A 34 31.39 -80.11 -36.02
N GLY A 35 32.54 -79.44 -36.17
CA GLY A 35 32.91 -78.69 -37.35
C GLY A 35 33.34 -79.55 -38.52
N ALA A 36 33.09 -79.01 -39.69
CA ALA A 36 33.91 -79.25 -40.87
C ALA A 36 33.75 -78.02 -41.77
N GLY A 37 34.87 -77.32 -41.99
CA GLY A 37 35.01 -76.53 -43.21
C GLY A 37 34.99 -77.45 -44.43
N LEU A 38 34.98 -76.83 -45.62
CA LEU A 38 34.81 -77.39 -46.97
C LEU A 38 33.37 -77.20 -47.47
N ALA A 39 33.09 -76.66 -48.65
CA ALA A 39 33.94 -76.18 -49.73
C ALA A 39 33.14 -75.11 -50.50
N GLN A 40 33.86 -74.10 -50.99
CA GLN A 40 33.37 -73.19 -52.00
C GLN A 40 33.22 -73.97 -53.32
N VAL A 41 31.98 -74.14 -53.77
CA VAL A 41 31.65 -74.55 -55.15
C VAL A 41 30.80 -73.44 -55.73
N GLU A 42 31.40 -72.68 -56.65
CA GLU A 42 30.68 -71.77 -57.52
C GLU A 42 29.74 -72.59 -58.41
N SER A 43 28.43 -72.38 -58.23
CA SER A 43 27.41 -72.78 -59.19
C SER A 43 26.56 -71.56 -59.52
N ALA A 44 26.35 -71.38 -60.82
CA ALA A 44 25.80 -70.21 -61.45
C ALA A 44 24.40 -69.82 -60.92
N GLY A 45 24.17 -68.51 -60.79
CA GLY A 45 22.82 -67.94 -60.74
C GLY A 45 22.05 -68.21 -59.45
N GLY A 46 22.53 -67.69 -58.31
CA GLY A 46 21.77 -67.67 -57.07
C GLY A 46 22.13 -66.42 -56.27
N MET A 47 21.13 -65.58 -55.97
CA MET A 47 21.31 -64.39 -55.14
C MET A 47 22.00 -64.76 -53.82
N SER A 48 23.21 -64.24 -53.62
CA SER A 48 23.88 -64.26 -52.32
C SER A 48 22.99 -63.54 -51.30
N LEU A 49 22.34 -64.32 -50.42
CA LEU A 49 21.73 -63.83 -49.20
C LEU A 49 22.82 -63.68 -48.12
N GLU A 50 23.83 -62.87 -48.39
CA GLU A 50 24.52 -62.24 -47.27
C GLU A 50 23.51 -61.34 -46.58
N THR A 51 23.15 -61.70 -45.35
CA THR A 51 22.31 -60.86 -44.51
C THR A 51 23.13 -59.65 -44.09
N ARG A 52 23.24 -58.65 -44.97
CA ARG A 52 23.81 -57.34 -44.66
C ARG A 52 23.05 -56.81 -43.45
N LYS A 53 23.69 -56.72 -42.28
CA LYS A 53 23.13 -56.04 -41.10
C LYS A 53 22.96 -54.56 -41.46
N LEU A 54 21.80 -54.23 -42.02
CA LEU A 54 21.44 -52.87 -42.40
C LEU A 54 21.53 -51.96 -41.17
N LYS A 55 22.27 -50.86 -41.29
CA LYS A 55 22.39 -49.86 -40.21
C LYS A 55 20.99 -49.32 -39.87
N ALA A 56 20.73 -48.97 -38.62
CA ALA A 56 19.42 -48.50 -38.16
C ALA A 56 18.81 -47.39 -39.06
N LYS A 57 19.66 -46.53 -39.61
CA LYS A 57 19.29 -45.48 -40.57
C LYS A 57 18.74 -46.03 -41.90
N GLU A 58 19.33 -47.09 -42.46
CA GLU A 58 18.87 -47.71 -43.72
C GLU A 58 17.52 -48.44 -43.53
N LYS A 59 17.29 -49.06 -42.36
CA LYS A 59 16.00 -49.68 -42.01
C LYS A 59 14.89 -48.64 -41.85
N PHE A 60 15.20 -47.51 -41.22
CA PHE A 60 14.26 -46.40 -41.03
C PHE A 60 13.88 -45.73 -42.35
N GLN A 61 14.84 -45.51 -43.25
CA GLN A 61 14.59 -44.99 -44.58
C GLN A 61 13.71 -45.92 -45.43
N ARG A 62 13.92 -47.24 -45.36
CA ARG A 62 13.08 -48.22 -46.05
C ARG A 62 11.66 -48.29 -45.47
N HIS A 63 11.52 -48.11 -44.16
CA HIS A 63 10.22 -48.07 -43.48
C HIS A 63 9.42 -46.81 -43.86
N TRP A 64 10.07 -45.65 -43.89
CA TRP A 64 9.43 -44.38 -44.27
C TRP A 64 8.99 -44.36 -45.73
N LYS A 65 9.78 -44.93 -46.65
CA LYS A 65 9.39 -45.09 -48.06
C LYS A 65 8.29 -46.14 -48.27
N ARG A 66 8.25 -47.21 -47.46
CA ARG A 66 7.26 -48.29 -47.58
C ARG A 66 5.88 -47.92 -47.02
N PHE A 67 5.84 -47.15 -45.94
CA PHE A 67 4.59 -46.78 -45.24
C PHE A 67 4.30 -45.28 -45.31
N TRP A 68 4.81 -44.59 -46.33
CA TRP A 68 4.66 -43.14 -46.47
C TRP A 68 3.20 -42.68 -46.43
N CYS A 69 2.29 -43.39 -47.10
CA CYS A 69 0.85 -43.08 -47.08
C CYS A 69 0.22 -43.19 -45.68
N LEU A 70 0.62 -44.17 -44.87
CA LEU A 70 0.14 -44.31 -43.49
C LEU A 70 0.66 -43.18 -42.59
N HIS A 71 1.93 -42.80 -42.74
CA HIS A 71 2.50 -41.68 -41.98
C HIS A 71 1.86 -40.36 -42.39
N LEU A 72 1.57 -40.16 -43.68
CA LEU A 72 0.83 -39.00 -44.18
C LEU A 72 -0.56 -38.95 -43.58
N PHE A 73 -1.31 -40.05 -43.58
CA PHE A 73 -2.64 -40.13 -42.99
C PHE A 73 -2.65 -39.85 -41.47
N VAL A 74 -1.75 -40.50 -40.73
CA VAL A 74 -1.59 -40.25 -39.28
C VAL A 74 -1.17 -38.81 -39.01
N THR A 75 -0.30 -38.23 -39.83
CA THR A 75 0.11 -36.82 -39.69
C THR A 75 -1.05 -35.87 -39.95
N ILE A 76 -1.90 -36.15 -40.96
CA ILE A 76 -3.10 -35.36 -41.22
C ILE A 76 -4.07 -35.44 -40.04
N ILE A 77 -4.34 -36.64 -39.52
CA ILE A 77 -5.19 -36.81 -38.32
C ILE A 77 -4.59 -36.08 -37.12
N PHE A 78 -3.30 -36.27 -36.86
CA PHE A 78 -2.60 -35.59 -35.79
C PHE A 78 -2.71 -34.08 -35.94
N LEU A 79 -2.48 -33.53 -37.13
CA LEU A 79 -2.53 -32.09 -37.38
C LEU A 79 -3.97 -31.55 -37.26
N ALA A 80 -4.96 -32.32 -37.73
CA ALA A 80 -6.38 -31.97 -37.62
C ALA A 80 -6.88 -31.94 -36.16
N ILE A 81 -6.28 -32.71 -35.26
CA ILE A 81 -6.58 -32.68 -33.82
C ILE A 81 -5.68 -31.65 -33.10
N PHE A 82 -4.39 -31.64 -33.42
CA PHE A 82 -3.38 -30.81 -32.77
C PHE A 82 -3.61 -29.34 -33.04
N LEU A 83 -3.91 -28.91 -34.28
CA LEU A 83 -4.12 -27.50 -34.59
C LEU A 83 -5.29 -26.91 -33.77
N PRO A 84 -6.50 -27.48 -33.76
CA PRO A 84 -7.57 -26.99 -32.90
C PRO A 84 -7.20 -26.96 -31.42
N VAL A 85 -6.59 -28.03 -30.89
CA VAL A 85 -6.19 -28.07 -29.47
C VAL A 85 -5.13 -27.02 -29.15
N PHE A 86 -4.12 -26.88 -30.00
CA PHE A 86 -3.05 -25.91 -29.81
C PHE A 86 -3.58 -24.47 -29.85
N PHE A 87 -4.37 -24.11 -30.87
CA PHE A 87 -4.86 -22.74 -31.03
C PHE A 87 -6.02 -22.37 -30.09
N LEU A 88 -6.94 -23.30 -29.82
CA LEU A 88 -8.14 -23.00 -29.02
C LEU A 88 -7.94 -23.25 -27.51
N VAL A 89 -6.99 -24.10 -27.12
CA VAL A 89 -6.78 -24.47 -25.70
C VAL A 89 -5.41 -24.04 -25.22
N ALA A 90 -4.33 -24.43 -25.91
CA ALA A 90 -2.98 -24.19 -25.41
C ALA A 90 -2.61 -22.70 -25.39
N ILE A 91 -2.84 -21.95 -26.50
CA ILE A 91 -2.49 -20.52 -26.56
C ILE A 91 -3.28 -19.68 -25.54
N PRO A 92 -4.63 -19.80 -25.40
CA PRO A 92 -5.36 -19.08 -24.38
C PRO A 92 -4.90 -19.43 -22.96
N ALA A 93 -4.64 -20.72 -22.67
CA ALA A 93 -4.16 -21.15 -21.36
C ALA A 93 -2.77 -20.59 -21.03
N ILE A 94 -1.84 -20.57 -21.99
CA ILE A 94 -0.51 -19.97 -21.82
C ILE A 94 -0.63 -18.46 -21.60
N SER A 95 -1.47 -17.78 -22.40
CA SER A 95 -1.70 -16.34 -22.28
C SER A 95 -2.24 -15.97 -20.89
N GLN A 96 -3.21 -16.74 -20.40
CA GLN A 96 -3.75 -16.57 -19.05
C GLN A 96 -2.71 -16.88 -17.97
N MET A 97 -1.88 -17.91 -18.16
CA MET A 97 -0.79 -18.22 -17.23
C MET A 97 0.23 -17.07 -17.14
N VAL A 98 0.55 -16.41 -18.25
CA VAL A 98 1.46 -15.24 -18.26
C VAL A 98 0.87 -14.10 -17.43
N VAL A 99 -0.41 -13.78 -17.62
CA VAL A 99 -1.11 -12.77 -16.79
C VAL A 99 -1.10 -13.20 -15.32
N ASN A 100 -1.39 -14.47 -15.01
CA ASN A 100 -1.41 -14.94 -13.62
C ASN A 100 -0.03 -14.89 -12.96
N LYS A 101 1.05 -15.14 -13.70
CA LYS A 101 2.44 -15.11 -13.20
C LYS A 101 3.11 -13.73 -13.25
N SER A 102 2.51 -12.76 -13.94
CA SER A 102 3.05 -11.41 -14.02
C SER A 102 3.03 -10.73 -12.66
N ASP A 103 4.04 -9.92 -12.39
CA ASP A 103 4.05 -9.06 -11.22
C ASP A 103 3.42 -7.72 -11.60
N LEU A 104 2.50 -7.24 -10.78
CA LEU A 104 1.91 -5.91 -10.90
C LEU A 104 2.13 -5.19 -9.58
N VAL A 105 2.88 -4.09 -9.62
CA VAL A 105 3.22 -3.31 -8.43
C VAL A 105 2.72 -1.89 -8.58
N LEU A 106 2.25 -1.31 -7.48
CA LEU A 106 1.90 0.11 -7.44
C LEU A 106 3.18 0.95 -7.42
N VAL A 107 3.28 1.92 -8.31
CA VAL A 107 4.38 2.88 -8.36
C VAL A 107 3.97 4.15 -7.60
N SER A 108 2.79 4.67 -7.91
CA SER A 108 2.18 5.80 -7.22
C SER A 108 0.68 5.81 -7.42
N ALA A 109 -0.06 6.40 -6.50
CA ALA A 109 -1.46 6.70 -6.71
C ALA A 109 -1.81 8.07 -6.12
N ALA A 110 -2.82 8.71 -6.68
CA ALA A 110 -3.40 9.92 -6.12
C ALA A 110 -4.92 9.83 -6.11
N VAL A 111 -5.52 10.20 -4.98
CA VAL A 111 -6.96 10.40 -4.82
C VAL A 111 -7.15 11.87 -4.47
N LEU A 112 -7.58 12.64 -5.46
CA LEU A 112 -7.72 14.09 -5.38
C LEU A 112 -9.19 14.49 -5.55
N ASN A 113 -9.52 15.75 -5.26
CA ASN A 113 -10.86 16.30 -5.42
C ASN A 113 -11.98 15.42 -4.81
N PRO A 114 -11.87 15.06 -3.52
CA PRO A 114 -12.84 14.18 -2.86
C PRO A 114 -14.23 14.83 -2.80
N ARG A 115 -15.19 14.26 -3.54
CA ARG A 115 -16.62 14.55 -3.42
C ARG A 115 -17.34 13.39 -2.74
N PRO A 116 -18.58 13.56 -2.25
CA PRO A 116 -19.32 12.49 -1.59
C PRO A 116 -19.49 11.21 -2.43
N ASP A 117 -19.60 11.37 -3.75
CA ASP A 117 -19.94 10.35 -4.74
C ASP A 117 -18.90 10.19 -5.86
N MET A 118 -17.81 10.97 -5.85
CA MET A 118 -16.81 10.97 -6.92
C MET A 118 -15.43 11.39 -6.42
N ILE A 119 -14.38 10.87 -7.05
CA ILE A 119 -12.99 11.26 -6.80
C ILE A 119 -12.27 11.52 -8.13
N SER A 120 -11.15 12.23 -8.10
CA SER A 120 -10.17 12.24 -9.19
C SER A 120 -9.10 11.20 -8.89
N LEU A 121 -9.01 10.18 -9.75
CA LEU A 121 -8.15 9.03 -9.53
C LEU A 121 -6.98 9.05 -10.52
N THR A 122 -5.76 8.97 -9.97
CA THR A 122 -4.54 8.67 -10.71
C THR A 122 -3.93 7.39 -10.14
N LEU A 123 -3.67 6.40 -11.00
CA LEU A 123 -3.03 5.15 -10.65
C LEU A 123 -1.88 4.90 -11.61
N GLU A 124 -0.67 4.74 -11.08
CA GLU A 124 0.50 4.34 -11.84
C GLU A 124 1.04 3.03 -11.30
N SER A 125 1.21 2.06 -12.17
CA SER A 125 1.65 0.71 -11.83
C SER A 125 2.71 0.22 -12.81
N ALA A 126 3.57 -0.67 -12.36
CA ALA A 126 4.55 -1.33 -13.20
C ALA A 126 4.18 -2.82 -13.32
N ILE A 127 4.07 -3.30 -14.56
CA ILE A 127 3.83 -4.70 -14.88
C ILE A 127 5.09 -5.36 -15.42
N ASN A 128 5.40 -6.55 -14.91
CA ASN A 128 6.47 -7.40 -15.42
C ASN A 128 5.92 -8.76 -15.86
N LEU A 129 5.95 -9.03 -17.16
CA LEU A 129 5.39 -10.27 -17.74
C LEU A 129 6.26 -11.52 -17.56
N LYS A 130 7.48 -11.38 -17.01
CA LYS A 130 8.46 -12.49 -16.90
C LYS A 130 8.66 -13.25 -18.23
N LEU A 131 8.46 -12.55 -19.34
CA LEU A 131 8.51 -13.06 -20.69
C LEU A 131 9.35 -12.12 -21.54
N ALA A 132 10.24 -12.68 -22.37
CA ALA A 132 11.10 -11.89 -23.25
C ALA A 132 10.35 -11.30 -24.47
N LEU A 133 9.21 -11.90 -24.81
CA LEU A 133 8.41 -11.52 -25.98
C LEU A 133 7.47 -10.35 -25.64
N PRO A 134 7.33 -9.36 -26.54
CA PRO A 134 6.38 -8.28 -26.37
C PRO A 134 4.94 -8.80 -26.52
N VAL A 135 4.07 -8.35 -25.63
CA VAL A 135 2.64 -8.66 -25.62
C VAL A 135 1.86 -7.37 -25.77
N ARG A 136 0.97 -7.29 -26.77
CA ARG A 136 0.07 -6.15 -26.93
C ARG A 136 -1.25 -6.47 -26.24
N ILE A 137 -1.77 -5.54 -25.44
CA ILE A 137 -3.14 -5.63 -24.90
C ILE A 137 -4.02 -4.58 -25.56
N ASP A 138 -5.28 -4.93 -25.80
CA ASP A 138 -6.33 -3.94 -26.10
C ASP A 138 -6.70 -3.19 -24.80
N PRO A 139 -7.32 -1.99 -24.89
CA PRO A 139 -7.82 -1.29 -23.72
C PRO A 139 -8.66 -2.20 -22.83
N ILE A 140 -8.46 -2.10 -21.51
CA ILE A 140 -9.12 -2.95 -20.53
C ILE A 140 -9.88 -2.11 -19.53
N ASN A 141 -11.18 -2.40 -19.40
CA ASN A 141 -11.98 -1.89 -18.29
C ASN A 141 -11.72 -2.78 -17.08
N VAL A 142 -11.30 -2.16 -15.99
CA VAL A 142 -11.01 -2.83 -14.73
C VAL A 142 -11.93 -2.32 -13.64
N ASP A 143 -12.49 -3.27 -12.89
CA ASP A 143 -13.22 -3.04 -11.67
C ASP A 143 -12.22 -2.92 -10.52
N LEU A 144 -12.37 -1.88 -9.71
CA LEU A 144 -11.58 -1.61 -8.51
C LEU A 144 -12.40 -2.02 -7.28
N PHE A 145 -11.86 -2.94 -6.46
CA PHE A 145 -12.61 -3.54 -5.36
C PHE A 145 -11.72 -3.94 -4.18
N VAL A 146 -12.36 -4.36 -3.09
CA VAL A 146 -11.72 -5.02 -1.95
C VAL A 146 -11.94 -6.53 -2.10
N ARG A 147 -10.86 -7.33 -2.05
CA ARG A 147 -10.90 -8.78 -2.30
C ARG A 147 -12.01 -9.50 -1.52
N ASP A 148 -12.17 -9.16 -0.25
CA ASP A 148 -13.13 -9.79 0.67
C ASP A 148 -14.59 -9.48 0.31
N ALA A 149 -14.86 -8.27 -0.22
CA ALA A 149 -16.17 -7.88 -0.73
C ALA A 149 -16.49 -8.52 -2.09
N GLY A 150 -15.46 -8.91 -2.85
CA GLY A 150 -15.58 -9.51 -4.18
C GLY A 150 -15.84 -8.51 -5.31
N ALA A 151 -15.51 -8.91 -6.53
CA ALA A 151 -15.56 -8.02 -7.71
C ALA A 151 -16.97 -7.52 -8.06
N SER A 152 -18.03 -8.25 -7.68
CA SER A 152 -19.42 -7.80 -7.86
C SER A 152 -19.76 -6.56 -7.02
N ASN A 153 -18.96 -6.28 -5.99
CA ASN A 153 -19.12 -5.13 -5.11
C ASN A 153 -18.03 -4.06 -5.38
N ALA A 154 -17.57 -3.95 -6.62
CA ALA A 154 -16.59 -2.94 -7.00
C ALA A 154 -17.05 -1.52 -6.62
N TRP A 155 -16.11 -0.74 -6.08
CA TRP A 155 -16.35 0.63 -5.65
C TRP A 155 -16.14 1.64 -6.77
N ALA A 156 -15.42 1.26 -7.83
CA ALA A 156 -15.28 2.03 -9.05
C ALA A 156 -14.86 1.16 -10.23
N ASN A 157 -14.90 1.74 -11.42
CA ASN A 157 -14.27 1.19 -12.62
C ASN A 157 -13.32 2.23 -13.24
N THR A 158 -12.34 1.74 -13.98
CA THR A 158 -11.46 2.61 -14.80
C THR A 158 -10.99 1.87 -16.04
N THR A 159 -10.50 2.61 -17.03
CA THR A 159 -9.99 2.05 -18.28
C THR A 159 -8.49 2.25 -18.34
N ILE A 160 -7.75 1.15 -18.53
CA ILE A 160 -6.32 1.19 -18.83
C ILE A 160 -6.17 1.11 -20.34
N ASP A 161 -5.45 2.07 -20.92
CA ASP A 161 -5.23 2.14 -22.36
C ASP A 161 -4.46 0.92 -22.89
N GLY A 162 -4.75 0.57 -24.14
CA GLY A 162 -4.06 -0.49 -24.86
C GLY A 162 -2.58 -0.16 -25.02
N LYS A 163 -1.71 -1.11 -24.66
CA LYS A 163 -0.26 -0.90 -24.69
C LYS A 163 0.49 -2.17 -25.08
N VAL A 164 1.68 -2.00 -25.67
CA VAL A 164 2.65 -3.08 -25.85
C VAL A 164 3.51 -3.17 -24.60
N ILE A 165 3.45 -4.32 -23.94
CA ILE A 165 4.16 -4.63 -22.71
C ILE A 165 5.36 -5.50 -23.05
N LYS A 166 6.56 -5.06 -22.68
CA LYS A 166 7.80 -5.80 -22.88
C LYS A 166 8.65 -5.71 -21.62
N GLY A 167 8.92 -6.85 -20.98
CA GLY A 167 9.62 -6.86 -19.70
C GLY A 167 8.88 -6.03 -18.65
N ASN A 168 9.58 -5.06 -18.04
CA ASN A 168 8.99 -4.09 -17.14
C ASN A 168 8.39 -2.90 -17.92
N THR A 169 7.10 -2.63 -17.75
CA THR A 169 6.40 -1.54 -18.44
C THR A 169 5.43 -0.86 -17.48
N THR A 170 5.40 0.47 -17.50
CA THR A 170 4.45 1.25 -16.70
C THR A 170 3.07 1.32 -17.38
N LEU A 171 2.02 1.09 -16.61
CA LEU A 171 0.62 1.33 -16.96
C LEU A 171 0.09 2.45 -16.06
N ALA A 172 -0.57 3.44 -16.64
CA ALA A 172 -1.08 4.59 -15.89
C ALA A 172 -2.50 4.94 -16.32
N VAL A 173 -3.28 5.34 -15.33
CA VAL A 173 -4.54 6.06 -15.44
C VAL A 173 -4.28 7.40 -14.78
N LYS A 174 -4.53 8.52 -15.46
CA LYS A 174 -4.20 9.86 -14.95
C LYS A 174 -5.43 10.76 -14.98
N ASP A 175 -5.69 11.38 -13.83
CA ASP A 175 -6.69 12.42 -13.60
C ASP A 175 -8.08 12.04 -14.14
N VAL A 176 -8.49 10.80 -13.85
CA VAL A 176 -9.79 10.29 -14.27
C VAL A 176 -10.81 10.58 -13.18
N GLU A 177 -11.84 11.36 -13.53
CA GLU A 177 -13.02 11.48 -12.70
C GLU A 177 -13.71 10.12 -12.57
N THR A 178 -13.72 9.61 -11.35
CA THR A 178 -14.12 8.25 -11.04
C THR A 178 -15.32 8.30 -10.09
N PRO A 179 -16.54 8.00 -10.58
CA PRO A 179 -17.72 7.87 -9.74
C PRO A 179 -17.58 6.70 -8.76
N ILE A 180 -18.04 6.89 -7.53
CA ILE A 180 -18.05 5.85 -6.51
C ILE A 180 -19.34 5.03 -6.68
N SER A 181 -19.23 3.84 -7.26
CA SER A 181 -20.38 2.95 -7.52
C SER A 181 -20.89 2.23 -6.28
N ASN A 182 -20.02 1.98 -5.30
CA ASN A 182 -20.38 1.30 -4.05
C ASN A 182 -19.73 1.99 -2.85
N GLN A 183 -20.53 2.78 -2.13
CA GLN A 183 -20.07 3.55 -0.99
C GLN A 183 -19.60 2.68 0.17
N THR A 184 -20.22 1.52 0.38
CA THR A 184 -19.87 0.62 1.49
C THR A 184 -18.47 0.05 1.29
N THR A 185 -18.20 -0.48 0.09
CA THR A 185 -16.88 -1.05 -0.24
C THR A 185 -15.82 0.03 -0.38
N TRP A 186 -16.19 1.24 -0.83
CA TRP A 186 -15.28 2.39 -0.80
C TRP A 186 -14.86 2.77 0.63
N VAL A 187 -15.83 2.90 1.54
CA VAL A 187 -15.55 3.20 2.96
C VAL A 187 -14.68 2.11 3.59
N GLU A 188 -14.89 0.85 3.24
CA GLU A 188 -14.03 -0.26 3.68
C GLU A 188 -12.60 -0.13 3.14
N TYR A 189 -12.43 0.24 1.87
CA TYR A 189 -11.12 0.48 1.28
C TYR A 189 -10.41 1.66 1.98
N VAL A 190 -11.09 2.80 2.16
CA VAL A 190 -10.56 3.96 2.90
C VAL A 190 -10.20 3.57 4.34
N HIS A 191 -11.03 2.78 5.01
CA HIS A 191 -10.74 2.26 6.35
C HIS A 191 -9.44 1.44 6.36
N ASN A 192 -9.26 0.55 5.40
CA ASN A 192 -8.04 -0.25 5.27
C ASN A 192 -6.81 0.63 5.00
N VAL A 193 -6.92 1.63 4.13
CA VAL A 193 -5.84 2.58 3.81
C VAL A 193 -5.42 3.39 5.04
N VAL A 194 -6.36 3.84 5.85
CA VAL A 194 -6.05 4.64 7.05
C VAL A 194 -5.50 3.77 8.18
N ASN A 195 -6.08 2.59 8.43
CA ASN A 195 -5.84 1.86 9.69
C ASN A 195 -4.80 0.74 9.61
N LYS A 196 -4.49 0.22 8.42
CA LYS A 196 -3.53 -0.87 8.25
C LYS A 196 -2.15 -0.32 7.91
N LYS A 197 -1.14 -1.17 8.03
CA LYS A 197 0.23 -0.90 7.56
C LYS A 197 0.34 -1.10 6.05
N ASP A 198 -0.33 -2.14 5.54
CA ASP A 198 -0.38 -2.50 4.14
C ASP A 198 -1.81 -2.94 3.76
N THR A 199 -2.17 -2.72 2.50
CA THR A 199 -3.44 -3.20 1.95
C THR A 199 -3.32 -3.50 0.47
N ALA A 200 -4.28 -4.26 -0.05
CA ALA A 200 -4.37 -4.61 -1.46
C ALA A 200 -5.47 -3.80 -2.14
N LEU A 201 -5.14 -3.19 -3.29
CA LEU A 201 -6.14 -2.79 -4.27
C LEU A 201 -6.37 -3.95 -5.23
N SER A 202 -7.56 -4.55 -5.19
CA SER A 202 -7.93 -5.61 -6.11
C SER A 202 -8.47 -5.04 -7.41
N ILE A 203 -7.98 -5.58 -8.53
CA ILE A 203 -8.42 -5.19 -9.86
C ILE A 203 -8.89 -6.41 -10.64
N LYS A 204 -10.00 -6.26 -11.37
CA LYS A 204 -10.52 -7.32 -12.24
C LYS A 204 -10.99 -6.76 -13.57
N GLY A 205 -10.50 -7.31 -14.67
CA GLY A 205 -10.92 -6.90 -16.01
C GLY A 205 -10.63 -7.98 -17.03
N THR A 206 -11.25 -7.89 -18.20
CA THR A 206 -11.02 -8.83 -19.30
C THR A 206 -10.72 -8.07 -20.57
N THR A 207 -9.66 -8.49 -21.29
CA THR A 207 -9.25 -7.86 -22.55
C THR A 207 -8.75 -8.92 -23.54
N MET A 208 -8.48 -8.48 -24.77
CA MET A 208 -7.76 -9.27 -25.76
C MET A 208 -6.27 -8.96 -25.67
N SER A 209 -5.49 -10.02 -25.55
CA SER A 209 -4.02 -10.00 -25.58
C SER A 209 -3.52 -10.59 -26.90
N TYR A 210 -2.42 -10.05 -27.41
CA TYR A 210 -1.83 -10.42 -28.68
C TYR A 210 -0.35 -10.73 -28.50
N LEU A 211 0.04 -11.95 -28.86
CA LEU A 211 1.42 -12.38 -29.00
C LEU A 211 1.74 -12.49 -30.49
N GLY A 212 2.29 -11.42 -31.07
CA GLY A 212 2.36 -11.26 -32.52
C GLY A 212 0.95 -11.19 -33.13
N VAL A 213 0.64 -12.12 -34.04
CA VAL A 213 -0.69 -12.22 -34.69
C VAL A 213 -1.69 -13.07 -33.88
N LEU A 214 -1.22 -13.79 -32.86
CA LEU A 214 -2.03 -14.70 -32.09
C LEU A 214 -2.83 -13.92 -31.05
N LYS A 215 -4.16 -13.94 -31.17
CA LYS A 215 -5.08 -13.30 -30.22
C LYS A 215 -5.55 -14.29 -29.15
N SER A 216 -5.71 -13.82 -27.92
CA SER A 216 -6.26 -14.60 -26.82
C SER A 216 -7.00 -13.70 -25.84
N LYS A 217 -8.18 -14.15 -25.40
CA LYS A 217 -8.92 -13.48 -24.34
C LYS A 217 -8.24 -13.78 -23.01
N VAL A 218 -7.92 -12.75 -22.24
CA VAL A 218 -7.28 -12.88 -20.92
C VAL A 218 -8.05 -12.07 -19.89
N THR A 219 -8.15 -12.62 -18.68
CA THR A 219 -8.72 -11.95 -17.52
C THR A 219 -7.59 -11.55 -16.58
N MET A 220 -7.46 -10.26 -16.31
CA MET A 220 -6.60 -9.75 -15.25
C MET A 220 -7.42 -9.77 -13.96
N ASP A 221 -7.02 -10.58 -12.98
CA ASP A 221 -7.58 -10.62 -11.63
C ASP A 221 -6.40 -10.62 -10.66
N LYS A 222 -6.09 -9.44 -10.09
CA LYS A 222 -4.84 -9.19 -9.37
C LYS A 222 -5.07 -8.38 -8.12
N ASP A 223 -4.25 -8.63 -7.12
CA ASP A 223 -4.15 -7.82 -5.90
C ASP A 223 -2.85 -7.04 -5.94
N VAL A 224 -2.96 -5.72 -5.91
CA VAL A 224 -1.82 -4.81 -5.87
C VAL A 224 -1.60 -4.39 -4.42
N VAL A 225 -0.66 -5.05 -3.74
CA VAL A 225 -0.34 -4.78 -2.34
C VAL A 225 0.59 -3.58 -2.25
N SER A 226 0.27 -2.63 -1.37
CA SER A 226 1.10 -1.46 -1.11
C SER A 226 1.07 -1.07 0.37
N PRO A 227 2.16 -0.48 0.90
CA PRO A 227 2.11 0.21 2.19
C PRO A 227 1.11 1.37 2.14
N VAL A 228 0.42 1.60 3.25
CA VAL A 228 -0.59 2.66 3.39
C VAL A 228 -0.29 3.54 4.61
N LEU A 229 -1.27 4.26 5.17
CA LEU A 229 -1.01 5.36 6.10
C LEU A 229 -0.57 4.92 7.49
N ASP A 230 -0.86 3.68 7.91
CA ASP A 230 -0.50 3.15 9.22
C ASP A 230 -0.92 4.08 10.37
N GLN A 231 -2.18 4.54 10.36
CA GLN A 231 -2.76 5.41 11.39
C GLN A 231 -2.00 6.73 11.62
N PHE A 232 -1.29 7.24 10.61
CA PHE A 232 -0.40 8.41 10.74
C PHE A 232 0.63 8.23 11.86
N LYS A 233 1.12 7.00 12.06
CA LYS A 233 2.11 6.69 13.09
C LYS A 233 3.32 7.60 12.98
N GLY A 234 3.63 8.30 14.07
CA GLY A 234 4.64 9.36 14.09
C GLY A 234 4.06 10.77 13.96
N PHE A 235 2.73 10.91 14.03
CA PHE A 235 2.07 12.21 14.19
C PHE A 235 2.73 13.04 15.28
N THR A 236 3.05 14.28 14.94
CA THR A 236 3.67 15.23 15.87
C THR A 236 3.06 16.60 15.69
N VAL A 237 3.15 17.39 16.75
CA VAL A 237 2.76 18.79 16.77
C VAL A 237 3.95 19.61 17.28
N SER A 238 4.12 20.79 16.72
CA SER A 238 5.26 21.66 16.97
C SER A 238 4.80 23.12 16.97
N ASP A 239 5.61 24.00 17.56
CA ASP A 239 5.36 25.44 17.61
C ASP A 239 4.00 25.83 18.19
N MET A 240 3.44 24.94 19.02
CA MET A 240 2.14 25.16 19.63
C MET A 240 2.24 26.28 20.66
N GLY A 241 1.30 27.23 20.60
CA GLY A 241 1.28 28.39 21.49
C GLY A 241 -0.07 29.09 21.49
N LEU A 242 -0.44 29.66 22.63
CA LEU A 242 -1.62 30.51 22.77
C LEU A 242 -1.38 31.85 22.07
N VAL A 243 -2.42 32.39 21.46
CA VAL A 243 -2.40 33.70 20.78
C VAL A 243 -3.53 34.57 21.28
N ALA A 244 -3.45 35.88 20.99
CA ALA A 244 -4.56 36.77 21.22
C ALA A 244 -5.79 36.28 20.45
N LYS A 245 -6.94 36.29 21.12
CA LYS A 245 -8.17 35.77 20.55
C LYS A 245 -8.55 36.55 19.29
N GLY A 246 -8.61 35.86 18.17
CA GLY A 246 -9.06 36.41 16.88
C GLY A 246 -10.59 36.60 16.82
N ASP A 247 -11.06 37.27 15.76
CA ASP A 247 -12.49 37.51 15.53
C ASP A 247 -13.29 36.21 15.35
N ASP A 248 -12.65 35.17 14.80
CA ASP A 248 -13.19 33.82 14.66
C ASP A 248 -13.13 32.99 15.96
N GLY A 249 -12.58 33.58 17.02
CA GLY A 249 -12.40 32.94 18.32
C GLY A 249 -11.11 32.13 18.47
N THR A 250 -10.29 32.00 17.42
CA THR A 250 -9.01 31.29 17.44
C THR A 250 -8.08 31.89 18.50
N ASN A 251 -7.55 31.03 19.38
CA ASN A 251 -6.63 31.43 20.44
C ASN A 251 -5.47 30.45 20.63
N LEU A 252 -5.31 29.50 19.71
CA LEU A 252 -4.24 28.51 19.68
C LEU A 252 -3.71 28.41 18.24
N GLN A 253 -2.40 28.39 18.09
CA GLN A 253 -1.72 28.16 16.81
C GLN A 253 -0.57 27.17 16.97
N GLY A 254 -0.19 26.52 15.88
CA GLY A 254 1.05 25.75 15.76
C GLY A 254 1.09 24.99 14.45
N ASN A 255 1.86 23.92 14.41
CA ASN A 255 2.10 23.11 13.22
C ASN A 255 1.83 21.63 13.52
N ALA A 256 1.04 20.97 12.68
CA ALA A 256 0.80 19.54 12.76
C ALA A 256 1.53 18.82 11.62
N THR A 257 2.33 17.81 11.96
CA THR A 257 3.01 16.96 10.99
C THR A 257 2.30 15.61 10.91
N LEU A 258 1.79 15.30 9.72
CA LEU A 258 1.13 14.05 9.36
C LEU A 258 2.07 13.21 8.49
N PRO A 259 2.67 12.15 9.03
CA PRO A 259 3.45 11.21 8.23
C PRO A 259 2.57 10.40 7.29
N ASN A 260 3.07 10.20 6.09
CA ASN A 260 2.47 9.34 5.08
C ASN A 260 3.55 8.37 4.59
N HIS A 261 3.55 7.15 5.15
CA HIS A 261 4.51 6.10 4.78
C HIS A 261 4.12 5.37 3.48
N SER A 262 3.06 5.80 2.81
CA SER A 262 2.51 5.18 1.60
C SER A 262 3.05 5.81 0.31
N LEU A 263 2.67 5.21 -0.82
CA LEU A 263 2.87 5.77 -2.16
C LEU A 263 1.65 6.59 -2.64
N LEU A 264 0.69 6.83 -1.74
CA LEU A 264 -0.56 7.52 -2.03
C LEU A 264 -0.41 9.01 -1.79
N THR A 265 -0.92 9.81 -2.71
CA THR A 265 -1.22 11.23 -2.47
C THR A 265 -2.72 11.36 -2.21
N LEU A 266 -3.11 11.97 -1.09
CA LEU A 266 -4.52 12.10 -0.71
C LEU A 266 -4.84 13.57 -0.43
N ASP A 267 -5.84 14.08 -1.12
CA ASP A 267 -6.45 15.37 -0.79
C ASP A 267 -7.55 15.15 0.23
N LEU A 268 -7.44 15.74 1.42
CA LEU A 268 -8.39 15.63 2.51
C LEU A 268 -9.23 16.91 2.67
N GLY A 269 -8.74 18.06 2.21
CA GLY A 269 -9.38 19.36 2.43
C GLY A 269 -9.23 19.89 3.86
N THR A 270 -10.30 20.45 4.42
CA THR A 270 -10.33 21.02 5.78
C THR A 270 -10.77 19.98 6.80
N ILE A 271 -9.93 19.72 7.79
CA ILE A 271 -10.13 18.77 8.87
C ILE A 271 -10.43 19.55 10.16
N VAL A 272 -11.53 19.22 10.82
CA VAL A 272 -11.89 19.77 12.14
C VAL A 272 -11.82 18.65 13.17
N LEU A 273 -11.11 18.90 14.26
CA LEU A 273 -10.76 17.96 15.32
C LEU A 273 -11.23 18.48 16.67
N ASP A 274 -11.75 17.60 17.52
CA ASP A 274 -11.92 17.87 18.94
C ASP A 274 -10.60 17.56 19.68
N VAL A 275 -10.19 18.44 20.58
CA VAL A 275 -9.00 18.27 21.42
C VAL A 275 -9.40 17.85 22.82
N LYS A 276 -8.83 16.76 23.32
CA LYS A 276 -9.20 16.13 24.59
C LYS A 276 -7.98 15.94 25.50
N SER A 277 -8.21 16.16 26.80
CA SER A 277 -7.32 15.72 27.88
C SER A 277 -8.00 14.58 28.62
N GLY A 278 -7.58 13.35 28.36
CA GLY A 278 -8.33 12.16 28.78
C GLY A 278 -9.75 12.20 28.23
N ASN A 279 -10.75 12.14 29.11
CA ASN A 279 -12.17 12.15 28.68
C ASN A 279 -12.76 13.55 28.48
N LEU A 280 -12.03 14.61 28.87
CA LEU A 280 -12.54 15.99 28.81
C LEU A 280 -12.15 16.64 27.48
N THR A 281 -13.14 17.04 26.68
CA THR A 281 -12.91 17.93 25.52
C THR A 281 -12.58 19.34 26.02
N ILE A 282 -11.39 19.82 25.70
CA ILE A 282 -10.85 21.11 26.14
C ILE A 282 -10.82 22.16 25.03
N GLY A 283 -11.11 21.78 23.79
CA GLY A 283 -11.12 22.70 22.66
C GLY A 283 -11.34 22.00 21.33
N ASN A 284 -11.09 22.73 20.25
CA ASN A 284 -11.07 22.23 18.88
C ASN A 284 -9.80 22.68 18.14
N ALA A 285 -9.48 21.99 17.07
CA ALA A 285 -8.40 22.33 16.16
C ALA A 285 -8.86 22.16 14.71
N THR A 286 -8.30 22.95 13.82
CA THR A 286 -8.61 22.97 12.40
C THR A 286 -7.31 22.97 11.60
N LEU A 287 -7.25 22.08 10.62
CA LEU A 287 -6.25 22.05 9.57
C LEU A 287 -6.95 22.38 8.26
N LYS A 288 -6.46 23.37 7.51
CA LYS A 288 -7.03 23.79 6.22
C LYS A 288 -6.18 23.25 5.07
N ASP A 289 -6.85 22.98 3.95
CA ASP A 289 -6.22 22.63 2.67
C ASP A 289 -5.19 21.50 2.78
N VAL A 290 -5.55 20.44 3.52
CA VAL A 290 -4.68 19.30 3.78
C VAL A 290 -4.62 18.40 2.56
N THR A 291 -3.48 18.39 1.88
CA THR A 291 -3.12 17.38 0.87
C THR A 291 -1.85 16.68 1.32
N ILE A 292 -1.93 15.38 1.59
CA ILE A 292 -0.80 14.58 2.07
C ILE A 292 -0.10 13.86 0.90
N TYR A 293 1.19 14.12 0.76
CA TYR A 293 2.09 13.45 -0.19
C TYR A 293 2.90 12.36 0.53
N PRO A 294 3.52 11.40 -0.18
CA PRO A 294 4.47 10.47 0.42
C PRO A 294 5.57 11.20 1.22
N GLY A 295 5.77 10.81 2.49
CA GLY A 295 6.71 11.44 3.42
C GLY A 295 6.02 12.21 4.56
N ASN A 296 6.76 13.13 5.19
CA ASN A 296 6.24 13.97 6.28
C ASN A 296 5.61 15.24 5.72
N ASN A 297 4.35 15.51 6.07
CA ASN A 297 3.62 16.68 5.61
C ASN A 297 3.27 17.56 6.81
N THR A 298 3.71 18.80 6.82
CA THR A 298 3.46 19.75 7.91
C THR A 298 2.45 20.80 7.46
N PHE A 299 1.42 20.99 8.28
CA PHE A 299 0.33 21.92 8.01
C PHE A 299 0.15 22.89 9.19
N PRO A 300 -0.20 24.16 8.92
CA PRO A 300 -0.56 25.09 9.97
C PRO A 300 -1.84 24.63 10.65
N LEU A 301 -1.80 24.60 11.98
CA LEU A 301 -2.90 24.22 12.85
C LEU A 301 -3.37 25.46 13.62
N THR A 302 -4.68 25.71 13.54
CA THR A 302 -5.35 26.76 14.31
C THR A 302 -6.42 26.13 15.18
N GLY A 303 -6.66 26.66 16.38
CA GLY A 303 -7.66 26.08 17.26
C GLY A 303 -8.24 27.05 18.28
N VAL A 304 -9.32 26.60 18.90
CA VAL A 304 -9.95 27.28 20.02
C VAL A 304 -9.82 26.39 21.25
N LEU A 305 -9.03 26.83 22.22
CA LEU A 305 -8.88 26.22 23.53
C LEU A 305 -9.80 26.91 24.54
N ASP A 306 -10.64 26.15 25.22
CA ASP A 306 -11.50 26.63 26.30
C ASP A 306 -10.74 26.64 27.63
N ILE A 307 -10.01 27.74 27.83
CA ILE A 307 -9.17 27.96 29.01
C ILE A 307 -10.01 27.93 30.30
N SER A 308 -11.22 28.49 30.27
CA SER A 308 -12.14 28.48 31.41
C SER A 308 -12.51 27.05 31.80
N LYS A 309 -12.82 26.20 30.83
CA LYS A 309 -13.11 24.78 31.07
C LYS A 309 -11.89 24.02 31.59
N VAL A 310 -10.69 24.29 31.07
CA VAL A 310 -9.44 23.68 31.57
C VAL A 310 -9.21 24.05 33.03
N ILE A 311 -9.36 25.32 33.42
CA ILE A 311 -9.13 25.78 34.80
C ILE A 311 -10.18 25.22 35.75
N HIS A 312 -11.46 25.18 35.36
CA HIS A 312 -12.52 24.60 36.18
C HIS A 312 -12.32 23.10 36.43
N ASN A 313 -11.68 22.40 35.49
CA ASN A 313 -11.43 20.96 35.56
C ASN A 313 -9.96 20.61 35.79
N LEU A 314 -9.17 21.55 36.34
CA LEU A 314 -7.72 21.42 36.42
C LEU A 314 -7.28 20.13 37.13
N GLY A 315 -7.98 19.72 38.20
CA GLY A 315 -7.69 18.46 38.89
C GLY A 315 -7.81 17.23 37.98
N ALA A 316 -8.86 17.16 37.17
CA ALA A 316 -9.07 16.06 36.23
C ALA A 316 -8.06 16.10 35.07
N VAL A 317 -7.77 17.30 34.55
CA VAL A 317 -6.74 17.51 33.52
C VAL A 317 -5.38 17.02 34.04
N LEU A 318 -4.93 17.52 35.19
CA LEU A 318 -3.66 17.11 35.79
C LEU A 318 -3.59 15.61 36.09
N ALA A 319 -4.67 15.01 36.59
CA ALA A 319 -4.73 13.57 36.83
C ALA A 319 -4.56 12.78 35.52
N SER A 320 -5.24 13.18 34.44
CA SER A 320 -5.11 12.54 33.12
C SER A 320 -3.71 12.71 32.50
N GLN A 321 -3.05 13.83 32.80
CA GLN A 321 -1.73 14.19 32.25
C GLN A 321 -0.56 13.75 33.15
N ALA A 322 -0.82 13.14 34.31
CA ALA A 322 0.19 12.89 35.34
C ALA A 322 1.39 12.07 34.83
N SER A 323 1.19 11.15 33.90
CA SER A 323 2.29 10.37 33.29
C SER A 323 3.14 11.24 32.34
N ALA A 324 2.49 11.96 31.42
CA ALA A 324 3.17 12.81 30.45
C ALA A 324 3.93 13.96 31.14
N LEU A 325 3.34 14.55 32.18
CA LEU A 325 3.93 15.65 32.95
C LEU A 325 5.23 15.26 33.65
N LYS A 326 5.43 13.98 34.03
CA LYS A 326 6.71 13.50 34.58
C LYS A 326 7.87 13.64 33.59
N THR A 327 7.56 13.64 32.30
CA THR A 327 8.54 13.84 31.21
C THR A 327 8.55 15.28 30.68
N GLY A 328 7.82 16.20 31.34
CA GLY A 328 7.69 17.60 30.89
C GLY A 328 6.72 17.80 29.73
N ASN A 329 5.88 16.80 29.42
CA ASN A 329 4.99 16.81 28.27
C ASN A 329 3.50 16.81 28.66
N LEU A 330 2.64 17.16 27.71
CA LEU A 330 1.20 16.93 27.72
C LEU A 330 0.87 15.97 26.58
N ALA A 331 0.02 14.97 26.85
CA ALA A 331 -0.53 14.06 25.86
C ALA A 331 -2.00 14.43 25.61
N LEU A 332 -2.26 15.11 24.50
CA LEU A 332 -3.61 15.51 24.11
C LEU A 332 -4.12 14.62 23.00
N ASP A 333 -5.30 14.04 23.19
CA ASP A 333 -5.95 13.21 22.18
C ASP A 333 -6.77 14.09 21.26
N THR A 334 -6.70 13.82 19.96
CA THR A 334 -7.50 14.49 18.95
C THR A 334 -8.37 13.50 18.21
N ILE A 335 -9.63 13.86 18.03
CA ILE A 335 -10.63 13.03 17.33
C ILE A 335 -11.23 13.86 16.21
N THR A 336 -11.30 13.29 15.01
CA THR A 336 -11.87 14.00 13.86
C THR A 336 -13.37 14.11 13.98
N THR A 337 -13.88 15.35 13.91
CA THR A 337 -15.31 15.67 13.96
C THR A 337 -15.88 15.79 12.56
N SER A 338 -15.16 16.44 11.64
CA SER A 338 -15.60 16.56 10.25
C SER A 338 -14.43 16.78 9.28
N ILE A 339 -14.60 16.31 8.06
CA ILE A 339 -13.70 16.59 6.93
C ILE A 339 -14.54 17.17 5.81
N THR A 340 -14.17 18.36 5.35
CA THR A 340 -14.87 19.07 4.28
C THR A 340 -13.90 19.41 3.16
N TRP A 341 -14.33 19.26 1.92
CA TRP A 341 -13.58 19.66 0.75
C TRP A 341 -14.40 20.68 -0.04
N ASN A 342 -13.81 21.85 -0.30
CA ASN A 342 -14.48 22.99 -0.93
C ASN A 342 -15.87 23.30 -0.33
N GLY A 343 -15.96 23.30 1.00
CA GLY A 343 -17.20 23.55 1.76
C GLY A 343 -18.19 22.39 1.83
N THR A 344 -17.92 21.24 1.19
CA THR A 344 -18.81 20.08 1.18
C THR A 344 -18.26 18.96 2.07
N LEU A 345 -19.10 18.35 2.91
CA LEU A 345 -18.71 17.22 3.76
C LEU A 345 -18.26 16.03 2.91
N VAL A 346 -17.12 15.42 3.26
CA VAL A 346 -16.64 14.17 2.68
C VAL A 346 -16.96 13.01 3.65
N PRO A 347 -18.03 12.23 3.40
CA PRO A 347 -18.57 11.32 4.43
C PRO A 347 -17.66 10.14 4.73
N TYR A 348 -16.98 9.58 3.72
CA TYR A 348 -16.10 8.43 3.90
C TYR A 348 -14.84 8.77 4.69
N TYR A 349 -14.21 9.92 4.44
CA TYR A 349 -13.08 10.38 5.25
C TYR A 349 -13.53 10.71 6.66
N THR A 350 -14.62 11.47 6.82
CA THR A 350 -15.16 11.82 8.14
C THR A 350 -15.43 10.57 8.98
N LYS A 351 -16.14 9.58 8.42
CA LYS A 351 -16.50 8.34 9.12
C LYS A 351 -15.27 7.52 9.55
N VAL A 352 -14.28 7.38 8.67
CA VAL A 352 -13.07 6.58 8.98
C VAL A 352 -12.18 7.31 9.98
N MET A 353 -11.94 8.60 9.76
CA MET A 353 -11.06 9.41 10.60
C MET A 353 -11.67 9.72 11.97
N SER A 354 -13.00 9.72 12.11
CA SER A 354 -13.65 9.85 13.44
C SER A 354 -13.40 8.65 14.35
N GLY A 355 -13.05 7.49 13.78
CA GLY A 355 -12.67 6.30 14.53
C GLY A 355 -11.19 6.28 14.95
N LEU A 356 -10.40 7.26 14.49
CA LEU A 356 -8.96 7.34 14.76
C LEU A 356 -8.66 8.43 15.79
N THR A 357 -8.02 8.03 16.88
CA THR A 357 -7.50 8.96 17.89
C THR A 357 -6.03 9.23 17.60
N LEU A 358 -5.68 10.50 17.37
CA LEU A 358 -4.29 10.94 17.22
C LEU A 358 -3.84 11.63 18.51
N THR A 359 -2.81 11.08 19.15
CA THR A 359 -2.24 11.64 20.40
C THR A 359 -1.09 12.60 20.07
N ALA A 360 -1.29 13.87 20.39
CA ALA A 360 -0.29 14.93 20.32
C ALA A 360 0.53 14.97 21.62
N ASN A 361 1.86 14.81 21.51
CA ASN A 361 2.79 15.03 22.62
C ASN A 361 3.37 16.44 22.54
N LEU A 362 3.05 17.28 23.53
CA LEU A 362 3.41 18.69 23.59
C LEU A 362 4.38 18.96 24.74
N GLY A 363 5.53 19.55 24.46
CA GLY A 363 6.42 20.06 25.51
C GLY A 363 5.75 21.22 26.26
N VAL A 364 5.59 21.10 27.58
CA VAL A 364 5.01 22.19 28.42
C VAL A 364 5.87 23.44 28.33
N ALA A 365 7.19 23.26 28.29
CA ALA A 365 8.17 24.32 28.15
C ALA A 365 7.98 25.11 26.86
N ASP A 366 7.91 24.40 25.73
CA ASP A 366 7.74 25.01 24.40
C ASP A 366 6.39 25.70 24.29
N LEU A 367 5.32 25.04 24.76
CA LEU A 367 3.98 25.64 24.80
C LEU A 367 3.97 26.94 25.59
N LEU A 368 4.59 26.97 26.77
CA LEU A 368 4.67 28.16 27.62
C LEU A 368 5.48 29.26 26.94
N LYS A 369 6.66 28.93 26.40
CA LYS A 369 7.55 29.87 25.73
C LYS A 369 6.88 30.49 24.51
N ASN A 370 6.28 29.68 23.66
CA ASN A 370 5.58 30.13 22.46
C ASN A 370 4.34 30.95 22.83
N SER A 371 3.56 30.55 23.83
CA SER A 371 2.39 31.31 24.29
C SER A 371 2.77 32.71 24.78
N ILE A 372 3.79 32.79 25.64
CA ILE A 372 4.27 34.08 26.16
C ILE A 372 4.81 34.94 25.02
N HIS A 373 5.63 34.36 24.13
CA HIS A 373 6.14 35.08 22.97
C HIS A 373 5.01 35.62 22.09
N ASN A 374 4.06 34.78 21.70
CA ASN A 374 2.97 35.15 20.80
C ASN A 374 2.05 36.23 21.41
N LEU A 375 1.62 36.07 22.67
CA LEU A 375 0.75 37.02 23.35
C LEU A 375 1.39 38.40 23.57
N LEU A 376 2.73 38.44 23.61
CA LEU A 376 3.50 39.65 23.92
C LEU A 376 4.19 40.29 22.70
N SER A 377 4.31 39.56 21.59
CA SER A 377 5.00 39.99 20.35
C SER A 377 4.43 41.25 19.69
N GLY A 378 3.20 41.64 20.02
CA GLY A 378 2.56 42.87 19.51
C GLY A 378 2.96 44.17 20.22
N ASN A 379 3.84 44.14 21.23
CA ASN A 379 4.24 45.32 22.00
C ASN A 379 5.77 45.40 22.12
N SER A 380 6.37 46.41 21.47
CA SER A 380 7.83 46.62 21.38
C SER A 380 8.52 46.74 22.74
N SER A 381 7.86 47.33 23.74
CA SER A 381 8.41 47.43 25.11
C SER A 381 8.45 46.08 25.86
N ILE A 382 7.70 45.09 25.37
CA ILE A 382 7.55 43.78 26.01
C ILE A 382 8.48 42.75 25.36
N THR A 383 8.72 42.86 24.05
CA THR A 383 9.80 42.11 23.38
C THR A 383 11.16 42.38 24.03
N ASP A 384 11.44 43.63 24.44
CA ASP A 384 12.67 43.98 25.15
C ASP A 384 12.80 43.28 26.51
N ALA A 385 11.68 43.13 27.24
CA ALA A 385 11.66 42.37 28.49
C ALA A 385 11.94 40.88 28.26
N LEU A 386 11.34 40.30 27.21
CA LEU A 386 11.56 38.89 26.86
C LEU A 386 13.01 38.61 26.46
N HIS A 387 13.61 39.51 25.67
CA HIS A 387 15.04 39.45 25.32
C HIS A 387 15.94 39.62 26.54
N SER A 388 15.59 40.51 27.48
CA SER A 388 16.35 40.70 28.72
C SER A 388 16.31 39.46 29.63
N VAL A 389 15.24 38.68 29.60
CA VAL A 389 15.08 37.43 30.35
C VAL A 389 15.84 36.28 29.68
N GLY A 390 15.72 36.11 28.36
CA GLY A 390 16.44 35.06 27.61
C GLY A 390 17.97 35.19 27.68
N GLY A 391 18.51 36.39 27.84
CA GLY A 391 19.95 36.63 28.00
C GLY A 391 20.56 36.17 29.33
N LEU A 392 19.77 35.78 30.33
CA LEU A 392 20.27 35.32 31.64
C LEU A 392 20.74 33.86 31.65
N SER A 393 20.19 33.00 30.77
CA SER A 393 20.64 31.60 30.71
C SER A 393 22.12 31.49 30.32
N GLY A 394 22.64 32.45 29.54
CA GLY A 394 24.07 32.58 29.23
C GLY A 394 24.90 33.25 30.32
N LEU A 395 24.29 34.03 31.21
CA LEU A 395 24.98 34.74 32.29
C LEU A 395 25.17 33.84 33.53
N VAL A 396 24.19 33.00 33.85
CA VAL A 396 24.28 32.05 34.98
C VAL A 396 25.33 30.97 34.73
N GLY A 397 25.48 30.50 33.48
CA GLY A 397 26.54 29.57 33.10
C GLY A 397 27.96 30.14 33.19
N ASN A 398 28.10 31.46 33.23
CA ASN A 398 29.39 32.16 33.34
C ASN A 398 29.70 32.62 34.79
N LEU A 399 28.70 32.60 35.69
CA LEU A 399 28.84 32.99 37.10
C LEU A 399 29.26 31.82 38.00
N THR A 400 29.22 30.58 37.51
CA THR A 400 29.75 29.41 38.24
C THR A 400 31.27 29.42 38.38
N ASP A 401 31.97 30.31 37.65
CA ASP A 401 33.45 30.43 37.68
C ASP A 401 33.97 31.63 38.51
N SER A 402 33.12 32.50 39.07
CA SER A 402 33.57 33.69 39.82
C SER A 402 33.14 33.69 41.29
N GLN A 403 34.12 33.56 42.19
CA GLN A 403 33.97 33.64 43.65
C GLN A 403 33.71 35.10 44.11
N GLY A 404 32.44 35.47 44.32
CA GLY A 404 32.06 36.75 44.93
C GLY A 404 30.61 36.80 45.41
N ALA A 405 30.38 36.92 46.74
CA ALA A 405 29.04 36.97 47.33
C ALA A 405 28.22 38.23 46.95
N SER A 406 28.86 39.33 46.54
CA SER A 406 28.18 40.54 46.03
C SER A 406 27.56 40.35 44.65
N ASP A 407 28.19 39.52 43.83
CA ASP A 407 27.79 39.31 42.43
C ASP A 407 26.57 38.38 42.37
N THR A 408 26.48 37.43 43.30
CA THR A 408 25.31 36.56 43.48
C THR A 408 24.08 37.34 43.96
N ALA A 409 24.22 38.27 44.90
CA ALA A 409 23.10 39.08 45.39
C ALA A 409 22.58 40.04 44.30
N SER A 410 23.50 40.65 43.54
CA SER A 410 23.17 41.53 42.42
C SER A 410 22.49 40.79 41.27
N ALA A 411 22.94 39.57 40.97
CA ALA A 411 22.30 38.69 39.99
C ALA A 411 20.88 38.27 40.43
N ALA A 412 20.69 37.89 41.70
CA ALA A 412 19.39 37.52 42.25
C ALA A 412 18.40 38.70 42.25
N LEU A 413 18.88 39.91 42.57
CA LEU A 413 18.09 41.15 42.48
C LEU A 413 17.69 41.44 41.02
N ALA A 414 18.61 41.31 40.07
CA ALA A 414 18.33 41.50 38.65
C ALA A 414 17.29 40.49 38.13
N GLU A 415 17.41 39.22 38.52
CA GLU A 415 16.44 38.17 38.16
C GLU A 415 15.05 38.45 38.74
N SER A 416 14.98 38.85 40.02
CA SER A 416 13.73 39.23 40.68
C SER A 416 13.05 40.43 40.00
N SER A 417 13.84 41.43 39.58
CA SER A 417 13.33 42.62 38.90
C SER A 417 12.72 42.31 37.53
N LYS A 418 13.37 41.43 36.76
CA LYS A 418 12.89 40.97 35.45
C LYS A 418 11.65 40.10 35.55
N LEU A 419 11.60 39.20 36.54
CA LEU A 419 10.38 38.41 36.82
C LEU A 419 9.20 39.33 37.17
N ASN A 420 9.43 40.37 37.97
CA ASN A 420 8.38 41.34 38.31
C ASN A 420 7.94 42.17 37.09
N ASP A 421 8.86 42.57 36.22
CA ASP A 421 8.52 43.25 34.95
C ASP A 421 7.69 42.34 34.03
N LEU A 422 8.08 41.07 33.87
CA LEU A 422 7.32 40.09 33.08
C LEU A 422 5.90 39.88 33.64
N LYS A 423 5.76 39.70 34.96
CA LYS A 423 4.46 39.57 35.64
C LYS A 423 3.58 40.80 35.39
N SER A 424 4.14 42.00 35.56
CA SER A 424 3.48 43.29 35.29
C SER A 424 2.96 43.36 33.85
N LYS A 425 3.82 43.05 32.88
CA LYS A 425 3.50 43.08 31.45
C LYS A 425 2.42 42.07 31.08
N LEU A 426 2.50 40.83 31.57
CA LEU A 426 1.46 39.82 31.37
C LEU A 426 0.11 40.24 31.99
N LYS A 427 0.10 40.77 33.22
CA LYS A 427 -1.14 41.22 33.90
C LYS A 427 -1.81 42.40 33.19
N SER A 428 -1.02 43.29 32.60
CA SER A 428 -1.51 44.47 31.87
C SER A 428 -1.93 44.16 30.43
N ASN A 429 -1.45 43.06 29.85
CA ASN A 429 -1.74 42.67 28.48
C ASN A 429 -3.24 42.38 28.28
N VAL A 430 -3.84 43.00 27.26
CA VAL A 430 -5.28 42.91 26.99
C VAL A 430 -5.70 41.48 26.62
N ALA A 431 -4.90 40.77 25.81
CA ALA A 431 -5.20 39.40 25.43
C ALA A 431 -5.18 38.45 26.63
N VAL A 432 -4.19 38.59 27.51
CA VAL A 432 -4.14 37.83 28.78
C VAL A 432 -5.35 38.13 29.64
N ARG A 433 -5.75 39.41 29.76
CA ARG A 433 -6.94 39.78 30.53
C ARG A 433 -8.24 39.20 29.95
N ASP A 434 -8.37 39.17 28.62
CA ASP A 434 -9.54 38.58 27.96
C ASP A 434 -9.60 37.06 28.13
N MET A 435 -8.46 36.36 28.07
CA MET A 435 -8.38 34.90 28.31
C MET A 435 -8.89 34.47 29.69
N PHE A 436 -8.75 35.33 30.70
CA PHE A 436 -9.18 35.06 32.08
C PHE A 436 -10.35 35.95 32.53
N LYS A 437 -11.11 36.54 31.60
CA LYS A 437 -12.18 37.50 31.94
C LYS A 437 -13.26 36.94 32.87
N ASP A 438 -13.51 35.64 32.79
CA ASP A 438 -14.52 34.95 33.59
C ASP A 438 -14.01 34.56 34.99
N HIS A 439 -12.77 34.94 35.33
CA HIS A 439 -12.12 34.59 36.59
C HIS A 439 -11.88 35.83 37.45
N SER A 440 -11.85 35.64 38.78
CA SER A 440 -11.50 36.73 39.69
C SER A 440 -10.08 37.24 39.41
N VAL A 441 -9.86 38.55 39.60
CA VAL A 441 -8.56 39.20 39.43
C VAL A 441 -7.47 38.49 40.24
N GLN A 442 -7.78 38.07 41.47
CA GLN A 442 -6.85 37.33 42.34
C GLN A 442 -6.45 35.98 41.74
N LYS A 443 -7.43 35.23 41.19
CA LYS A 443 -7.17 33.92 40.59
C LYS A 443 -6.38 34.05 39.30
N ARG A 444 -6.73 35.03 38.44
CA ARG A 444 -5.95 35.38 37.24
C ARG A 444 -4.52 35.73 37.61
N ASP A 445 -4.31 36.66 38.53
CA ASP A 445 -2.98 37.15 38.87
C ASP A 445 -2.12 36.05 39.49
N GLY A 446 -2.71 35.17 40.31
CA GLY A 446 -2.03 33.98 40.83
C GLY A 446 -1.59 33.00 39.72
N ILE A 447 -2.44 32.77 38.70
CA ILE A 447 -2.07 31.94 37.54
C ILE A 447 -0.95 32.61 36.73
N VAL A 448 -1.07 33.90 36.45
CA VAL A 448 -0.04 34.67 35.70
C VAL A 448 1.30 34.66 36.43
N ASP A 449 1.29 34.83 37.76
CA ASP A 449 2.51 34.81 38.58
C ASP A 449 3.18 33.44 38.56
N ALA A 450 2.40 32.35 38.59
CA ALA A 450 2.91 30.99 38.47
C ALA A 450 3.50 30.72 37.07
N LEU A 451 2.81 31.13 36.01
CA LEU A 451 3.28 30.98 34.62
C LEU A 451 4.57 31.75 34.37
N ALA A 452 4.66 33.01 34.82
CA ALA A 452 5.88 33.80 34.72
C ALA A 452 7.04 33.18 35.49
N GLY A 453 6.77 32.64 36.69
CA GLY A 453 7.77 31.93 37.50
C GLY A 453 8.25 30.62 36.85
N MET A 454 7.37 29.90 36.15
CA MET A 454 7.77 28.71 35.38
C MET A 454 8.61 29.10 34.16
N TYR A 455 8.23 30.17 33.44
CA TYR A 455 8.96 30.64 32.27
C TYR A 455 10.41 31.04 32.60
N MET A 456 10.64 31.68 33.75
CA MET A 456 12.00 32.02 34.22
C MET A 456 12.89 30.80 34.49
N LYS A 457 12.31 29.61 34.69
CA LYS A 457 13.04 28.38 35.00
C LYS A 457 13.33 27.53 33.75
N LEU A 458 12.78 27.91 32.60
CA LEU A 458 13.03 27.29 31.29
C LEU A 458 14.27 27.92 30.67
#